data_AF-A0A8J4TG86-F1
#
_entry.id   AF-A0A8J4TG86-F1
#
_cell.length_a   1.000
_cell.length_b   1.000
_cell.length_c   1.000
_cell.angle_alpha   90.00
_cell.angle_beta   90.00
_cell.angle_gamma   90.00
#
_symmetry.space_group_name_H-M   'P 1'
#
loop_
_entity.id
_entity.type
_entity.pdbx_description
1 polymer ?
#
loop_
_entity_poly.entity_id
_entity_poly.type
_entity_poly.pdbx_seq_one_letter_code
_entity_poly.pdbx_strand_id
1 'polypeptide(L)'
;MDAGDRGFSSEGGASGRTLPPGLTEEEGLELEMELIKVEDEIQTLRQVLSAKERHAADLRRSLGISPLSELKTNITKGWQDVQTSNAYMKTSQTLGDLNQRITSSNIYLTASATLDDISRSDAYKKTQETLSQAGMMTSSAFSSLGDAIRNRLVELRNSPTFKSFEDKM
;
A
#
# COMPACT_ATOMS: atom_id res chain seq x y z
N MET A 1 -18.10 -56.45 -57.50
CA MET A 1 -17.19 -55.45 -56.91
C MET A 1 -17.27 -54.23 -57.79
N ASP A 2 -17.56 -53.02 -57.36
CA ASP A 2 -18.24 -52.43 -56.21
C ASP A 2 -18.47 -50.97 -56.65
N ALA A 3 -19.58 -50.38 -56.22
CA ALA A 3 -20.03 -49.05 -56.63
C ALA A 3 -19.18 -47.94 -55.99
N GLY A 4 -19.20 -46.74 -56.58
CA GLY A 4 -18.53 -45.58 -55.97
C GLY A 4 -18.77 -44.25 -56.67
N ASP A 5 -20.02 -43.97 -57.04
CA ASP A 5 -20.50 -42.63 -57.37
C ASP A 5 -20.47 -41.77 -56.08
N ARG A 6 -19.63 -40.73 -56.03
CA ARG A 6 -19.61 -39.72 -54.96
C ARG A 6 -20.37 -38.49 -55.42
N GLY A 7 -21.69 -38.57 -55.28
CA GLY A 7 -22.56 -37.40 -55.25
C GLY A 7 -22.38 -36.60 -53.96
N PHE A 8 -22.00 -35.33 -54.14
CA PHE A 8 -22.62 -34.13 -53.58
C PHE A 8 -23.17 -34.13 -52.14
N SER A 9 -22.67 -33.19 -51.34
CA SER A 9 -23.44 -32.43 -50.32
C SER A 9 -22.57 -31.24 -49.89
N SER A 10 -22.77 -30.04 -50.44
CA SER A 10 -23.73 -29.01 -49.97
C SER A 10 -23.45 -28.56 -48.52
N GLU A 11 -22.47 -27.65 -48.39
CA GLU A 11 -22.47 -26.62 -47.34
C GLU A 11 -23.83 -25.89 -47.41
N GLY A 12 -24.57 -25.63 -46.35
CA GLY A 12 -24.13 -25.09 -45.06
C GLY A 12 -24.69 -23.68 -44.99
N GLY A 13 -25.80 -23.47 -44.26
CA GLY A 13 -26.35 -22.12 -44.12
C GLY A 13 -27.80 -22.00 -43.66
N ALA A 14 -28.13 -22.51 -42.48
CA ALA A 14 -29.14 -21.92 -41.60
C ALA A 14 -29.00 -22.55 -40.21
N SER A 15 -28.51 -21.79 -39.22
CA SER A 15 -28.70 -22.13 -37.81
C SER A 15 -30.19 -21.98 -37.46
N GLY A 16 -30.99 -22.93 -37.94
CA GLY A 16 -32.25 -23.26 -37.32
C GLY A 16 -31.91 -23.85 -35.96
N ARG A 17 -32.50 -23.28 -34.91
CA ARG A 17 -32.48 -23.84 -33.56
C ARG A 17 -33.19 -25.20 -33.65
N THR A 18 -32.42 -26.26 -33.92
CA THR A 18 -32.96 -27.61 -34.09
C THR A 18 -33.41 -28.09 -32.72
N LEU A 19 -34.71 -28.36 -32.58
CA LEU A 19 -35.28 -29.04 -31.42
C LEU A 19 -34.44 -30.30 -31.11
N PRO A 20 -34.14 -30.58 -29.84
CA PRO A 20 -33.43 -31.81 -29.46
C PRO A 20 -34.16 -33.04 -30.02
N PRO A 21 -33.44 -34.07 -30.51
CA PRO A 21 -34.10 -35.25 -31.07
C PRO A 21 -34.92 -35.95 -29.98
N GLY A 22 -36.26 -35.87 -30.08
CA GLY A 22 -37.20 -36.47 -29.15
C GLY A 22 -38.27 -35.54 -28.55
N LEU A 23 -38.17 -34.21 -28.76
CA LEU A 23 -39.19 -33.24 -28.33
C LEU A 23 -40.15 -32.91 -29.47
N THR A 24 -41.44 -33.05 -29.23
CA THR A 24 -42.47 -32.57 -30.16
C THR A 24 -42.52 -31.04 -30.15
N GLU A 25 -42.97 -30.43 -31.24
CA GLU A 25 -43.01 -28.96 -31.40
C GLU A 25 -43.86 -28.27 -30.32
N GLU A 26 -44.87 -28.98 -29.79
CA GLU A 26 -45.74 -28.54 -28.71
C GLU A 26 -45.00 -28.48 -27.35
N GLU A 27 -44.23 -29.52 -27.01
CA GLU A 27 -43.41 -29.56 -25.79
C GLU A 27 -42.31 -28.49 -25.78
N GLY A 28 -41.76 -28.18 -26.97
CA GLY A 28 -40.79 -27.09 -27.12
C GLY A 28 -41.36 -25.71 -26.76
N LEU A 29 -42.60 -25.44 -27.19
CA LEU A 29 -43.30 -24.19 -26.90
C LEU A 29 -43.69 -24.08 -25.42
N GLU A 30 -44.11 -25.19 -24.79
CA GLU A 30 -44.39 -25.22 -23.34
C GLU A 30 -43.15 -24.89 -22.50
N LEU A 31 -41.98 -25.45 -22.86
CA LEU A 31 -40.72 -25.15 -22.18
C LEU A 31 -40.29 -23.70 -22.35
N GLU A 32 -40.50 -23.07 -23.51
CA GLU A 32 -40.22 -21.64 -23.68
C GLU A 32 -41.15 -20.78 -22.82
N MET A 33 -42.42 -21.16 -22.70
CA MET A 33 -43.37 -20.44 -21.85
C MET A 33 -43.08 -20.60 -20.35
N GLU A 34 -42.67 -21.79 -19.92
CA GLU A 34 -42.21 -22.05 -18.55
C GLU A 34 -40.92 -21.28 -18.24
N LEU A 35 -39.97 -21.24 -19.19
CA LEU A 35 -38.73 -20.47 -19.04
C LEU A 35 -39.02 -18.99 -18.82
N ILE A 36 -39.89 -18.38 -19.64
CA ILE A 36 -40.31 -16.98 -19.48
C ILE A 36 -40.91 -16.73 -18.10
N LYS A 37 -41.80 -17.62 -17.64
CA LYS A 37 -42.42 -17.51 -16.32
C LYS A 37 -41.38 -17.57 -15.19
N VAL A 38 -40.41 -18.50 -15.28
CA VAL A 38 -39.34 -18.64 -14.29
C VAL A 38 -38.42 -17.40 -14.30
N GLU A 39 -38.11 -16.84 -15.48
CA GLU A 39 -37.34 -15.61 -15.61
C GLU A 39 -38.03 -14.41 -14.94
N ASP A 40 -39.35 -14.28 -15.11
CA ASP A 40 -40.15 -13.25 -14.45
C ASP A 40 -40.21 -13.43 -12.92
N GLU A 41 -40.33 -14.67 -12.44
CA GLU A 41 -40.22 -14.97 -11.00
C GLU A 41 -38.84 -14.60 -10.44
N ILE A 42 -37.76 -14.95 -11.15
CA ILE A 42 -36.39 -14.58 -10.76
C ILE A 42 -36.25 -13.05 -10.68
N GLN A 43 -36.79 -12.33 -11.67
CA GLN A 43 -36.75 -10.88 -11.68
C GLN A 43 -37.53 -10.28 -10.51
N THR A 44 -38.71 -10.81 -10.22
CA THR A 44 -39.53 -10.39 -9.09
C THR A 44 -38.82 -10.67 -7.76
N LEU A 45 -38.22 -11.86 -7.60
CA LEU A 45 -37.47 -12.22 -6.40
C LEU A 45 -36.26 -11.30 -6.18
N ARG A 46 -35.55 -10.89 -7.24
CA ARG A 46 -34.47 -9.90 -7.14
C ARG A 46 -34.97 -8.55 -6.63
N GLN A 47 -36.12 -8.08 -7.12
CA GLN A 47 -36.72 -6.84 -6.65
C GLN A 47 -37.12 -6.93 -5.17
N VAL A 48 -37.76 -8.03 -4.77
CA VAL A 48 -38.14 -8.29 -3.38
C VAL A 48 -36.92 -8.37 -2.47
N LEU A 49 -35.86 -9.06 -2.90
CA LEU A 49 -34.62 -9.17 -2.14
C LEU A 49 -33.99 -7.79 -1.93
N SER A 50 -33.85 -7.01 -3.00
CA SER A 50 -33.32 -5.63 -2.92
C SER A 50 -34.15 -4.75 -2.00
N ALA A 51 -35.48 -4.88 -2.03
CA ALA A 51 -36.37 -4.17 -1.09
C ALA A 51 -36.14 -4.61 0.36
N LYS A 52 -35.96 -5.91 0.63
CA LYS A 52 -35.67 -6.42 1.97
C LYS A 52 -34.28 -6.03 2.47
N GLU A 53 -33.26 -5.99 1.60
CA GLU A 53 -31.92 -5.51 1.94
C GLU A 53 -31.94 -4.04 2.37
N ARG A 54 -32.68 -3.18 1.65
CA ARG A 54 -32.89 -1.78 2.07
C ARG A 54 -33.59 -1.70 3.42
N HIS A 55 -34.67 -2.45 3.61
CA HIS A 55 -35.39 -2.45 4.89
C HIS A 55 -34.52 -2.94 6.06
N ALA A 56 -33.67 -3.95 5.83
CA ALA A 56 -32.70 -4.41 6.82
C ALA A 56 -31.64 -3.35 7.12
N ALA A 57 -31.16 -2.61 6.12
CA ALA A 57 -30.24 -1.49 6.31
C ALA A 57 -30.89 -0.35 7.12
N ASP A 58 -32.16 -0.04 6.87
CA ASP A 58 -32.91 0.99 7.60
C ASP A 58 -33.18 0.57 9.05
N LEU A 59 -33.51 -0.70 9.30
CA LEU A 59 -33.61 -1.27 10.65
C LEU A 59 -32.27 -1.22 11.39
N ARG A 60 -31.16 -1.62 10.73
CA ARG A 60 -29.80 -1.49 11.29
C ARG A 60 -29.49 -0.05 11.69
N ARG A 61 -29.79 0.92 10.82
CA ARG A 61 -29.64 2.35 11.12
C ARG A 61 -30.50 2.79 12.30
N SER A 62 -31.74 2.32 12.37
CA SER A 62 -32.69 2.66 13.44
C SER A 62 -32.26 2.07 14.79
N LEU A 63 -31.58 0.93 14.78
CA LEU A 63 -30.96 0.31 15.95
C LEU A 63 -29.60 0.92 16.32
N GLY A 64 -29.16 1.97 15.62
CA GLY A 64 -27.86 2.62 15.85
C GLY A 64 -26.66 1.83 15.30
N ILE A 65 -26.91 0.73 14.59
CA ILE A 65 -25.90 -0.10 13.94
C ILE A 65 -25.57 0.55 12.58
N SER A 66 -24.71 1.55 12.62
CA SER A 66 -24.19 2.17 11.40
C SER A 66 -22.98 1.37 10.87
N PRO A 67 -22.88 1.07 9.56
CA PRO A 67 -21.74 0.36 8.98
C PRO A 67 -20.37 0.98 9.35
N LEU A 68 -20.33 2.31 9.47
CA LEU A 68 -19.13 3.04 9.88
C LEU A 68 -18.82 2.88 11.37
N SER A 69 -19.86 2.77 12.21
CA SER A 69 -19.71 2.50 13.64
C SER A 69 -19.21 1.08 13.87
N GLU A 70 -19.78 0.07 13.19
CA GLU A 70 -19.27 -1.32 13.26
C GLU A 70 -17.82 -1.41 12.79
N LEU A 71 -17.47 -0.79 11.66
CA LEU A 71 -16.10 -0.78 11.15
C LEU A 71 -15.13 -0.13 12.15
N LYS A 72 -15.47 1.05 12.67
CA LYS A 72 -14.65 1.74 13.68
C LYS A 72 -14.48 0.89 14.92
N THR A 73 -15.55 0.26 15.38
CA THR A 73 -15.52 -0.56 16.61
C THR A 73 -14.71 -1.84 16.41
N ASN A 74 -14.81 -2.49 15.25
CA ASN A 74 -14.03 -3.68 14.91
C ASN A 74 -12.54 -3.37 14.73
N ILE A 75 -12.18 -2.24 14.12
CA ILE A 75 -10.79 -1.82 13.99
C ILE A 75 -10.21 -1.45 15.35
N THR A 76 -10.92 -0.67 16.16
CA THR A 76 -10.46 -0.29 17.51
C THR A 76 -10.27 -1.52 18.41
N LYS A 77 -11.19 -2.49 18.35
CA LYS A 77 -11.06 -3.75 19.07
C LYS A 77 -9.91 -4.59 18.54
N GLY A 78 -9.80 -4.79 17.22
CA GLY A 78 -8.70 -5.54 16.63
C GLY A 78 -7.32 -4.95 16.95
N TRP A 79 -7.21 -3.62 17.00
CA TRP A 79 -6.00 -2.93 17.45
C TRP A 79 -5.71 -3.16 18.93
N GLN A 80 -6.71 -3.02 19.80
CA GLN A 80 -6.55 -3.31 21.24
C GLN A 80 -6.22 -4.78 21.49
N ASP A 81 -6.83 -5.70 20.76
CA ASP A 81 -6.61 -7.14 20.88
C ASP A 81 -5.19 -7.51 20.44
N VAL A 82 -4.65 -6.84 19.42
CA VAL A 82 -3.24 -6.98 19.02
C VAL A 82 -2.31 -6.40 20.08
N GLN A 83 -2.63 -5.23 20.64
CA GLN A 83 -1.82 -4.58 21.67
C GLN A 83 -1.79 -5.37 22.99
N THR A 84 -2.91 -5.99 23.36
CA THR A 84 -3.08 -6.74 24.61
C THR A 84 -2.84 -8.23 24.45
N SER A 85 -2.67 -8.71 23.22
CA SER A 85 -2.42 -10.12 22.95
C SER A 85 -1.16 -10.60 23.63
N ASN A 86 -1.28 -11.76 24.27
CA ASN A 86 -0.19 -12.49 24.92
C ASN A 86 1.00 -12.70 23.98
N ALA A 87 0.79 -12.84 22.67
CA ALA A 87 1.89 -12.97 21.70
C ALA A 87 2.71 -11.67 21.61
N TYR A 88 2.07 -10.51 21.44
CA TYR A 88 2.78 -9.22 21.37
C TYR A 88 3.46 -8.89 22.70
N MET A 89 2.76 -9.05 23.82
CA MET A 89 3.33 -8.84 25.15
C MET A 89 4.49 -9.80 25.47
N LYS A 90 4.36 -11.11 25.13
CA LYS A 90 5.46 -12.07 25.29
C LYS A 90 6.62 -11.73 24.38
N THR A 91 6.38 -11.30 23.13
CA THR A 91 7.47 -10.90 22.22
C THR A 91 8.15 -9.63 22.69
N SER A 92 7.41 -8.60 23.11
CA SER A 92 8.01 -7.37 23.65
C SER A 92 8.79 -7.64 24.93
N GLN A 93 8.27 -8.51 25.80
CA GLN A 93 8.95 -8.92 27.03
C GLN A 93 10.20 -9.75 26.72
N THR A 94 10.13 -10.67 25.74
CA THR A 94 11.29 -11.45 25.28
C THR A 94 12.38 -10.57 24.65
N LEU A 95 11.99 -9.54 23.90
CA LEU A 95 12.92 -8.54 23.37
C LEU A 95 13.56 -7.71 24.49
N GLY A 96 12.78 -7.32 25.50
CA GLY A 96 13.29 -6.65 26.69
C GLY A 96 14.29 -7.51 27.46
N ASP A 97 13.96 -8.78 27.68
CA ASP A 97 14.81 -9.75 28.36
C ASP A 97 16.09 -10.03 27.58
N LEU A 98 16.02 -10.15 26.25
CA LEU A 98 17.19 -10.29 25.39
C LEU A 98 18.09 -9.06 25.45
N ASN A 99 17.50 -7.86 25.40
CA ASN A 99 18.26 -6.62 25.52
C ASN A 99 18.96 -6.51 26.88
N GLN A 100 18.26 -6.87 27.96
CA GLN A 100 18.84 -6.91 29.31
C GLN A 100 19.95 -7.97 29.41
N ARG A 101 19.74 -9.18 28.87
CA ARG A 101 20.75 -10.25 28.85
C ARG A 101 21.99 -9.89 28.05
N ILE A 102 21.83 -9.24 26.89
CA ILE A 102 22.95 -8.77 26.08
C ILE A 102 23.71 -7.68 26.84
N THR A 103 23.00 -6.68 27.36
CA THR A 103 23.61 -5.56 28.10
C THR A 103 24.34 -6.02 29.37
N SER A 104 23.79 -7.00 30.07
CA SER A 104 24.39 -7.61 31.26
C SER A 104 25.37 -8.74 30.95
N SER A 105 25.56 -9.10 29.68
CA SER A 105 26.53 -10.13 29.32
C SER A 105 27.95 -9.63 29.55
N ASN A 106 28.81 -10.52 30.05
CA ASN A 106 30.23 -10.20 30.25
C ASN A 106 30.89 -9.76 28.95
N ILE A 107 30.47 -10.30 27.79
CA ILE A 107 31.00 -9.90 26.49
C ILE A 107 30.65 -8.46 26.15
N TYR A 108 29.39 -8.03 26.36
CA TYR A 108 29.00 -6.64 26.11
C TYR A 108 29.66 -5.68 27.10
N LEU A 109 29.77 -6.06 28.37
CA LEU A 109 30.46 -5.24 29.40
C LEU A 109 31.97 -5.12 29.12
N THR A 110 32.63 -6.19 28.73
CA THR A 110 34.06 -6.16 28.37
C THR A 110 34.28 -5.40 27.07
N ALA A 111 33.43 -5.61 26.05
CA ALA A 111 33.53 -4.89 24.80
C ALA A 111 33.20 -3.40 24.97
N SER A 112 32.20 -3.06 25.79
CA SER A 112 31.86 -1.66 26.09
C SER A 112 32.92 -0.98 26.94
N ALA A 113 33.51 -1.68 27.92
CA ALA A 113 34.66 -1.18 28.67
C ALA A 113 35.87 -0.96 27.75
N THR A 114 36.17 -1.92 26.87
CA THR A 114 37.27 -1.78 25.91
C THR A 114 37.01 -0.65 24.91
N LEU A 115 35.76 -0.48 24.47
CA LEU A 115 35.36 0.62 23.59
C LEU A 115 35.43 1.97 24.31
N ASP A 116 35.05 2.04 25.58
CA ASP A 116 35.21 3.23 26.42
C ASP A 116 36.70 3.56 26.63
N ASP A 117 37.54 2.55 26.88
CA ASP A 117 38.99 2.69 26.98
C ASP A 117 39.61 3.18 25.66
N ILE A 118 39.18 2.63 24.51
CA ILE A 118 39.60 3.11 23.19
C ILE A 118 39.13 4.55 22.98
N SER A 119 37.89 4.89 23.34
CA SER A 119 37.34 6.25 23.22
C SER A 119 38.07 7.25 24.12
N ARG A 120 38.60 6.79 25.25
CA ARG A 120 39.41 7.59 26.17
C ARG A 120 40.90 7.62 25.81
N SER A 121 41.34 6.74 24.91
CA SER A 121 42.75 6.62 24.52
C SER A 121 43.29 7.88 23.84
N ASP A 122 44.59 8.10 24.00
CA ASP A 122 45.27 9.24 23.38
C ASP A 122 45.27 9.14 21.86
N ALA A 123 45.24 7.93 21.28
CA ALA A 123 45.15 7.74 19.85
C ALA A 123 43.79 8.18 19.28
N TYR A 124 42.69 7.84 19.96
CA TYR A 124 41.35 8.29 19.57
C TYR A 124 41.21 9.80 19.77
N LYS A 125 41.60 10.33 20.93
CA LYS A 125 41.59 11.78 21.20
C LYS A 125 42.42 12.57 20.20
N LYS A 126 43.64 12.11 19.89
CA LYS A 126 44.51 12.75 18.89
C LYS A 126 43.89 12.72 17.49
N THR A 127 43.19 11.64 17.14
CA THR A 127 42.45 11.55 15.87
C THR A 127 41.24 12.48 15.85
N GLN A 128 40.46 12.52 16.95
CA GLN A 128 39.34 13.43 17.12
C GLN A 128 39.79 14.90 17.08
N GLU A 129 40.91 15.23 17.73
CA GLU A 129 41.52 16.55 17.69
C GLU A 129 42.00 16.90 16.28
N THR A 130 42.65 15.96 15.59
CA THR A 130 43.11 16.17 14.20
C THR A 130 41.92 16.38 13.26
N LEU A 131 40.85 15.59 13.40
CA LEU A 131 39.62 15.74 12.62
C LEU A 131 38.91 17.07 12.94
N SER A 132 38.84 17.44 14.21
CA SER A 132 38.24 18.71 14.64
C SER A 132 39.04 19.90 14.14
N GLN A 133 40.38 19.84 14.20
CA GLN A 133 41.27 20.87 13.65
C GLN A 133 41.15 20.95 12.13
N ALA A 134 41.17 19.83 11.42
CA ALA A 134 40.95 19.80 9.97
C ALA A 134 39.56 20.32 9.60
N GLY A 135 38.54 20.00 10.40
CA GLY A 135 37.17 20.52 10.25
C GLY A 135 37.10 22.03 10.47
N MET A 136 37.81 22.58 11.45
CA MET A 136 37.92 24.02 11.67
C MET A 136 38.66 24.71 10.52
N MET A 137 39.75 24.13 10.02
CA MET A 137 40.49 24.65 8.86
C MET A 137 39.65 24.62 7.59
N THR A 138 38.82 23.59 7.41
CA THR A 138 37.89 23.49 6.28
C THR A 138 36.73 24.47 6.43
N SER A 139 36.20 24.62 7.64
CA SER A 139 35.13 25.58 7.95
C SER A 139 35.58 27.02 7.72
N SER A 140 36.82 27.35 8.10
CA SER A 140 37.40 28.67 7.86
C SER A 140 37.70 28.90 6.36
N ALA A 141 38.13 27.87 5.63
CA ALA A 141 38.26 27.95 4.17
C ALA A 141 36.90 28.16 3.48
N PHE A 142 35.84 27.46 3.93
CA PHE A 142 34.50 27.61 3.39
C PHE A 142 33.90 28.98 3.70
N SER A 143 34.06 29.50 4.93
CA SER A 143 33.62 30.86 5.25
C SER A 143 34.38 31.90 4.44
N SER A 144 35.69 31.71 4.24
CA SER A 144 36.52 32.58 3.39
C SER A 144 36.08 32.56 1.93
N LEU A 145 35.68 31.39 1.41
CA LEU A 145 35.05 31.26 0.10
C LEU A 145 33.68 31.96 0.04
N GLY A 146 32.87 31.83 1.09
CA GLY A 146 31.59 32.54 1.22
C GLY A 146 31.75 34.05 1.24
N ASP A 147 32.76 34.56 1.94
CA ASP A 147 33.11 35.98 1.96
C ASP A 147 33.62 36.45 0.59
N ALA A 148 34.43 35.64 -0.11
CA ALA A 148 34.85 35.94 -1.47
C ALA A 148 33.67 36.02 -2.45
N ILE A 149 32.72 35.10 -2.35
CA ILE A 149 31.48 35.11 -3.16
C ILE A 149 30.62 36.33 -2.81
N ARG A 150 30.47 36.64 -1.51
CA ARG A 150 29.70 37.80 -1.06
C ARG A 150 30.31 39.11 -1.56
N ASN A 151 31.63 39.22 -1.51
CA ASN A 151 32.36 40.37 -2.03
C ASN A 151 32.16 40.51 -3.54
N ARG A 152 32.23 39.40 -4.31
CA ARG A 152 31.93 39.41 -5.74
C ARG A 152 30.49 39.80 -6.05
N LEU A 153 29.52 39.36 -5.26
CA LEU A 153 28.11 39.72 -5.45
C LEU A 153 27.86 41.20 -5.17
N VAL A 154 28.47 41.77 -4.11
CA VAL A 154 28.41 43.20 -3.80
C VAL A 154 29.07 44.03 -4.91
N GLU A 155 30.21 43.57 -5.42
CA GLU A 155 30.94 44.18 -6.53
C GLU A 155 30.11 44.19 -7.82
N LEU A 156 29.42 43.10 -8.14
CA LEU A 156 28.51 42.99 -9.29
C LEU A 156 27.27 43.88 -9.14
N ARG A 157 26.66 43.94 -7.96
CA ARG A 157 25.52 44.83 -7.68
C ARG A 157 25.90 46.30 -7.85
N ASN A 158 27.11 46.67 -7.43
CA ASN A 158 27.61 48.03 -7.57
C ASN A 158 28.19 48.32 -8.97
N SER A 159 28.22 47.33 -9.87
CA SER A 159 28.82 47.46 -11.20
C SER A 159 28.02 48.36 -12.13
N PRO A 160 28.68 49.02 -13.11
CA PRO A 160 28.01 49.88 -14.09
C PRO A 160 26.94 49.13 -14.89
N THR A 161 27.18 47.85 -15.19
CA THR A 161 26.28 47.02 -16.00
C THR A 161 24.97 46.70 -15.29
N PHE A 162 25.00 46.41 -13.98
CA PHE A 162 23.78 46.12 -13.21
C PHE A 162 22.98 47.40 -12.94
N LYS A 163 23.65 48.51 -12.60
CA LYS A 163 23.01 49.82 -12.42
C LYS A 163 22.34 50.32 -13.70
N SER A 164 23.00 50.15 -14.85
CA SER A 164 22.42 50.53 -16.14
C SER A 164 21.22 49.65 -16.56
N PHE A 165 21.05 48.47 -15.95
CA PHE A 165 19.87 47.62 -16.13
C PHE A 165 18.72 48.01 -15.18
N GLU A 166 19.03 48.34 -13.92
CA GLU A 166 18.06 48.87 -12.95
C GLU A 166 17.48 50.22 -13.42
N ASP A 167 18.30 51.14 -13.94
CA ASP A 167 17.85 52.43 -14.48
C ASP A 167 16.96 52.31 -15.74
N LYS A 168 16.93 51.12 -16.38
CA LYS A 168 16.20 50.88 -17.62
C LYS A 168 14.88 50.11 -17.41
N MET A 169 14.59 49.69 -16.18
CA MET A 169 13.25 49.21 -15.77
C MET A 169 12.50 50.31 -15.02
#